data_AF-A0A6N7HEP4-F1
#
_entry.id   AF-A0A6N7HEP4-F1
#
_cell.length_a   1.000
_cell.length_b   1.000
_cell.length_c   1.000
_cell.angle_alpha   90.00
_cell.angle_beta   90.00
_cell.angle_gamma   90.00
#
_symmetry.space_group_name_H-M   'P 1'
#
loop_
_entity.id
_entity.type
_entity.pdbx_description
1 polymer ?
#
loop_
_entity_poly.entity_id
_entity_poly.type
_entity_poly.pdbx_seq_one_letter_code
_entity_poly.pdbx_strand_id
1 'polypeptide(L)'
;MTEPLELLRQIDQQIEKLGLARRELRDSIKKRLADAEVGTVAGRAVVTWKVAKRVGVSHRLLVERYPEILPQVQDITTVRTFRVLPL
;
A
#
# COMPACT_ATOMS: atom_id res chain seq x y z
N MET A 1 -14.47 -7.75 -26.34
CA MET A 1 -13.84 -6.79 -25.41
C MET A 1 -14.77 -6.36 -24.28
N THR A 2 -16.08 -6.27 -24.53
CA THR A 2 -17.08 -5.83 -23.55
C THR A 2 -17.21 -6.78 -22.36
N GLU A 3 -17.29 -8.10 -22.61
CA GLU A 3 -17.46 -9.10 -21.54
C GLU A 3 -16.25 -9.16 -20.57
N PRO A 4 -14.98 -9.24 -21.02
CA PRO A 4 -13.84 -9.16 -20.09
C PRO A 4 -13.76 -7.85 -19.31
N LEU A 5 -14.17 -6.73 -19.90
CA LEU A 5 -14.20 -5.43 -19.24
C LEU A 5 -15.23 -5.39 -18.11
N GLU A 6 -16.43 -5.92 -18.35
CA GLU A 6 -17.47 -5.96 -17.31
C GLU A 6 -17.11 -6.91 -16.17
N LEU A 7 -16.55 -8.09 -16.49
CA LEU A 7 -16.03 -9.01 -15.47
C LEU A 7 -14.94 -8.35 -14.63
N LEU A 8 -14.01 -7.65 -15.28
CA LEU A 8 -12.95 -6.92 -14.57
C LEU A 8 -13.53 -5.81 -13.67
N ARG A 9 -14.54 -5.07 -14.14
CA ARG A 9 -15.25 -4.06 -13.32
C ARG A 9 -15.89 -4.67 -12.08
N GLN A 10 -16.57 -5.81 -12.23
CA GLN A 10 -17.18 -6.51 -11.11
C GLN A 10 -16.13 -6.98 -10.09
N ILE A 11 -14.99 -7.49 -10.57
CA ILE A 11 -13.88 -7.91 -9.71
C ILE A 11 -13.30 -6.70 -8.96
N ASP A 12 -13.03 -5.58 -9.65
CA ASP A 12 -12.48 -4.37 -9.01
C ASP A 12 -13.40 -3.84 -7.90
N GLN A 13 -14.72 -3.83 -8.13
CA GLN A 13 -15.70 -3.44 -7.12
C GLN A 13 -15.69 -4.38 -5.91
N GLN A 14 -15.55 -5.69 -6.13
CA GLN A 14 -15.45 -6.66 -5.04
C GLN A 14 -14.14 -6.49 -4.25
N ILE A 15 -13.03 -6.28 -4.93
CA ILE A 15 -11.73 -6.00 -4.30
C ILE A 15 -11.81 -4.74 -3.45
N GLU A 16 -12.48 -3.69 -3.93
CA GLU A 16 -12.66 -2.46 -3.17
C GLU A 16 -13.48 -2.71 -1.88
N LYS A 17 -14.62 -3.39 -1.99
CA LYS A 17 -15.46 -3.76 -0.84
C LYS A 17 -14.70 -4.61 0.17
N LEU A 18 -14.02 -5.67 -0.28
CA LEU A 18 -13.20 -6.53 0.57
C LEU A 18 -12.02 -5.77 1.17
N GLY A 19 -11.45 -4.81 0.43
CA GLY A 19 -10.38 -3.94 0.88
C GLY A 19 -10.82 -2.99 2.00
N LEU A 20 -12.04 -2.48 1.95
CA LEU A 20 -12.65 -1.70 3.05
C LEU A 20 -12.84 -2.58 4.29
N ALA A 21 -13.52 -3.72 4.17
CA ALA A 21 -13.74 -4.63 5.29
C ALA A 21 -12.42 -5.12 5.92
N ARG A 22 -11.41 -5.44 5.09
CA ARG A 22 -10.08 -5.81 5.56
C ARG A 22 -9.40 -4.70 6.36
N ARG A 23 -9.53 -3.44 5.93
CA ARG A 23 -8.98 -2.28 6.65
C ARG A 23 -9.64 -2.12 8.02
N GLU A 24 -10.96 -2.16 8.07
CA GLU A 24 -11.73 -2.06 9.32
C GLU A 24 -11.36 -3.15 10.33
N LEU A 25 -11.31 -4.41 9.88
CA LEU A 25 -10.91 -5.53 10.72
C LEU A 25 -9.47 -5.39 11.21
N ARG A 26 -8.54 -5.00 10.32
CA ARG A 26 -7.13 -4.79 10.67
C ARG A 26 -6.99 -3.68 11.71
N ASP A 27 -7.72 -2.57 11.58
CA ASP A 27 -7.68 -1.48 12.55
C ASP A 27 -8.31 -1.86 13.88
N SER A 28 -9.40 -2.65 13.87
CA SER A 28 -9.96 -3.27 15.08
C SER A 28 -8.94 -4.16 15.80
N ILE A 29 -8.22 -5.01 15.05
CA ILE A 29 -7.16 -5.87 15.61
C ILE A 29 -6.03 -5.02 16.20
N LYS A 30 -5.53 -4.00 15.49
CA LYS A 30 -4.48 -3.10 16.00
C LYS A 30 -4.91 -2.40 17.29
N LYS A 31 -6.15 -1.88 17.34
CA LYS A 31 -6.70 -1.22 18.54
C LYS A 31 -6.71 -2.16 19.75
N ARG A 32 -7.07 -3.42 19.54
CA ARG A 32 -7.05 -4.46 20.60
C ARG A 32 -5.64 -4.86 21.00
N LEU A 33 -4.70 -4.84 20.05
CA LEU A 33 -3.30 -5.19 20.28
C LEU A 33 -2.56 -4.11 21.07
N ALA A 34 -2.98 -2.84 20.96
CA ALA A 34 -2.36 -1.69 21.61
C ALA A 34 -0.83 -1.66 21.35
N ASP A 35 -0.03 -1.72 22.40
CA ASP A 35 1.44 -1.69 22.32
C ASP A 35 2.08 -3.08 22.20
N ALA A 36 1.29 -4.16 22.20
CA ALA A 36 1.81 -5.51 22.08
C ALA A 36 2.35 -5.77 20.65
N GLU A 37 3.53 -6.36 20.55
CA GLU A 37 4.09 -6.72 19.25
C GLU A 37 3.48 -7.99 18.65
N VAL A 38 2.83 -8.82 19.47
CA VAL A 38 2.31 -10.14 19.08
C VAL A 38 0.90 -10.33 19.64
N GLY A 39 -0.05 -10.67 18.77
CA GLY A 39 -1.41 -11.03 19.15
C GLY A 39 -1.61 -12.54 19.08
N THR A 40 -2.21 -13.10 20.12
CA THR A 40 -2.43 -14.56 20.24
C THR A 40 -3.91 -14.91 20.29
N VAL A 41 -4.28 -16.05 19.72
CA VAL A 41 -5.61 -16.68 19.85
C VAL A 41 -5.41 -18.10 20.38
N ALA A 42 -6.08 -18.45 21.49
CA ALA A 42 -5.93 -19.75 22.16
C ALA A 42 -4.44 -20.13 22.42
N GLY A 43 -3.64 -19.15 22.86
CA GLY A 43 -2.21 -19.34 23.15
C GLY A 43 -1.29 -19.42 21.92
N ARG A 44 -1.82 -19.33 20.69
CA ARG A 44 -1.03 -19.35 19.45
C ARG A 44 -0.88 -17.95 18.88
N ALA A 45 0.33 -17.54 18.52
CA ALA A 45 0.58 -16.27 17.84
C ALA A 45 -0.04 -16.29 16.43
N VAL A 46 -0.84 -15.27 16.11
CA VAL A 46 -1.54 -15.17 14.81
C VAL A 46 -1.26 -13.86 14.08
N VAL A 47 -0.79 -12.82 14.79
CA VAL A 47 -0.45 -11.52 14.20
C VAL A 47 0.77 -10.93 14.89
N THR A 48 1.53 -10.14 14.14
CA THR A 48 2.60 -9.30 14.70
C THR A 48 2.48 -7.86 14.20
N TRP A 49 2.84 -6.91 15.06
CA TRP A 49 2.83 -5.48 14.81
C TRP A 49 4.12 -4.87 15.33
N LYS A 50 5.07 -4.61 14.44
CA LYS A 50 6.39 -4.08 14.80
C LYS A 50 6.62 -2.74 14.13
N VAL A 51 7.23 -1.81 14.87
CA VAL A 51 7.72 -0.56 14.31
C VAL A 51 9.05 -0.84 13.61
N ALA A 52 9.10 -0.61 12.29
CA ALA A 52 10.33 -0.70 11.53
C ALA A 52 10.78 0.70 11.09
N LYS A 53 12.03 1.06 11.37
CA LYS A 53 12.64 2.26 10.81
C LYS A 53 13.11 1.95 9.39
N ARG A 54 12.78 2.82 8.44
CA ARG A 54 13.31 2.77 7.07
C ARG A 54 14.15 4.02 6.84
N VAL A 55 15.36 3.83 6.33
CA VAL A 55 16.20 4.92 5.85
C VAL A 55 15.88 5.09 4.37
N GLY A 56 15.45 6.29 4.00
CA GLY A 56 15.17 6.67 2.62
C GLY A 56 15.83 8.00 2.30
N VAL A 57 16.14 8.20 1.02
CA VAL A 57 16.63 9.49 0.54
C VAL A 57 15.44 10.45 0.46
N SER A 58 15.59 11.65 1.04
CA SER A 58 14.57 12.70 0.90
C SER A 58 14.73 13.38 -0.46
N HIS A 59 13.89 13.01 -1.42
CA HIS A 59 13.89 13.63 -2.76
C HIS A 59 13.71 15.15 -2.69
N ARG A 60 12.84 15.63 -1.77
CA ARG A 60 12.64 17.06 -1.55
C ARG A 60 13.95 17.76 -1.17
N LEU A 61 14.68 17.22 -0.19
CA LEU A 61 15.96 17.80 0.24
C LEU A 61 17.03 17.67 -0.83
N LEU A 62 17.00 16.60 -1.65
CA LEU A 62 17.91 16.43 -2.77
C LEU A 62 17.72 17.54 -3.81
N VAL A 63 16.47 17.85 -4.18
CA VAL A 63 16.15 18.94 -5.12
C VAL A 63 16.50 20.31 -4.54
N GLU A 64 16.19 20.54 -3.27
CA GLU A 64 16.43 21.84 -2.62
C GLU A 64 17.93 22.12 -2.40
N ARG A 65 18.74 21.11 -2.08
CA ARG A 65 20.15 21.29 -1.66
C ARG A 65 21.18 20.92 -2.72
N TYR A 66 20.84 20.01 -3.63
CA TYR A 66 21.76 19.50 -4.66
C TYR A 66 21.07 19.40 -6.04
N PRO A 67 20.44 20.49 -6.53
CA PRO A 67 19.71 20.48 -7.80
C PRO A 67 20.59 20.11 -9.00
N GLU A 68 21.89 20.39 -8.95
CA GLU A 68 22.87 20.10 -10.00
C GLU A 68 23.19 18.61 -10.16
N ILE A 69 23.00 17.83 -9.09
CA ILE A 69 23.26 16.39 -9.09
C ILE A 69 22.03 15.62 -9.59
N LEU A 70 20.83 16.14 -9.36
CA LEU A 70 19.57 15.46 -9.65
C LEU A 70 19.48 14.90 -11.09
N PRO A 71 19.83 15.65 -12.17
CA PRO A 71 19.79 15.13 -13.53
C PRO A 71 20.78 13.99 -13.80
N GLN A 72 21.87 13.91 -13.04
CA GLN A 72 22.93 12.91 -13.21
C GLN A 72 22.56 11.57 -12.57
N VAL A 73 21.64 11.59 -11.61
CA VAL A 73 21.25 10.41 -10.82
C VAL A 73 19.81 9.98 -11.04
N GLN A 74 19.05 10.73 -11.86
CA GLN A 74 17.67 10.41 -12.17
C GLN A 74 17.60 9.35 -13.29
N ASP A 75 16.95 8.24 -12.97
CA ASP A 75 16.58 7.23 -13.96
C ASP A 75 15.11 7.41 -14.35
N ILE A 76 14.84 7.58 -15.65
CA ILE A 76 13.50 7.79 -16.18
C ILE A 76 13.08 6.53 -16.92
N THR A 77 12.17 5.76 -16.31
CA THR A 77 11.57 4.59 -16.94
C THR A 77 10.16 4.92 -17.45
N THR A 78 9.89 4.62 -18.72
CA THR A 78 8.53 4.69 -19.27
C THR A 78 7.70 3.50 -18.80
N VAL A 79 6.61 3.76 -18.07
CA VAL A 79 5.66 2.74 -17.65
C VAL A 79 4.30 2.93 -18.34
N ARG A 80 3.70 1.82 -18.77
CA ARG A 80 2.30 1.83 -19.25
C ARG A 80 1.39 1.54 -18.08
N THR A 81 0.41 2.42 -17.88
CA THR A 81 -0.60 2.22 -16.84
C THR A 81 -1.87 1.67 -17.48
N PHE A 82 -2.38 0.57 -16.95
CA PHE A 82 -3.67 0.02 -17.32
C PHE A 82 -4.67 0.35 -16.20
N ARG A 83 -5.77 1.02 -16.53
CA ARG A 83 -6.85 1.36 -15.61
C ARG A 83 -8.18 1.22 -16.33
N VAL A 84 -9.16 0.65 -15.64
CA VAL A 84 -10.55 0.70 -16.08
C VAL A 84 -11.12 2.08 -15.68
N LEU A 85 -11.70 2.80 -16.65
CA LEU A 85 -12.27 4.11 -16.39
C LEU A 85 -13.69 4.01 -15.79
N PRO A 86 -14.05 4.91 -14.85
CA PRO A 86 -15.44 5.10 -14.44
C PRO A 86 -16.27 5.60 -15.63
N LEU A 87 -17.56 5.25 -15.64
CA LEU A 87 -18.54 5.78 -16.59
C LEU A 87 -18.98 7.19 -16.19
#